data_AF-A0A6P2FRE4-F1
#
_entry.id   AF-A0A6P2FRE4-F1
#
_cell.length_a   1.000
_cell.length_b   1.000
_cell.length_c   1.000
_cell.angle_alpha   90.00
_cell.angle_beta   90.00
_cell.angle_gamma   90.00
#
_symmetry.space_group_name_H-M   'P 1'
#
loop_
_entity.id
_entity.type
_entity.pdbx_description
1 polymer ?
#
loop_
_entity_poly.entity_id
_entity_poly.type
_entity_poly.pdbx_seq_one_letter_code
_entity_poly.pdbx_strand_id
1 'polypeptide(L)'
;MGKQEDALALAGALLSEIELQQLEPVAVVLKASRLARLVGHDDLSTFTRFERGGYPPNTSWARFAKLAGREGTEAGKYYTVPLSRVESLATGADSAIQALAGGRQFGGDYSAIASREHDNKINGHSSNLATFRAISTQVVAVIYDMVADIYHELLFSNLQASLFSETQNLVDGTLAESSGSSLAKIESVSARLRDGDEESISQALTTCRRLIDSAADFLFTAREEAYNIGDGATLAVGKPQVLNRLQAFTHSANASKSRRDRLRVTLRELYSRCSAGTHDSVNAQEARFVFLQTYIVLGEVLTLKSANSIPDAVELRENGTDDQSADTVE
;
A
#
# COMPACT_ATOMS: atom_id res chain seq x y z
N MET A 1 -3.04 7.47 -13.63
CA MET A 1 -3.29 6.80 -12.34
C MET A 1 -3.55 5.35 -12.65
N GLY A 2 -2.74 4.46 -12.09
CA GLY A 2 -2.82 3.03 -12.38
C GLY A 2 -4.11 2.42 -11.80
N LYS A 3 -4.66 1.38 -12.43
CA LYS A 3 -5.87 0.68 -11.95
C LYS A 3 -5.76 0.25 -10.47
N GLN A 4 -4.54 -0.08 -10.00
CA GLN A 4 -4.26 -0.41 -8.60
C GLN A 4 -4.27 0.80 -7.67
N GLU A 5 -3.74 1.94 -8.09
CA GLU A 5 -3.78 3.19 -7.29
C GLU A 5 -5.23 3.66 -7.11
N ASP A 6 -6.03 3.61 -8.18
CA ASP A 6 -7.46 3.94 -8.12
C ASP A 6 -8.23 2.99 -7.18
N ALA A 7 -7.89 1.70 -7.20
CA ALA A 7 -8.48 0.70 -6.31
C ALA A 7 -8.10 0.95 -4.85
N LEU A 8 -6.83 1.26 -4.57
CA LEU A 8 -6.32 1.55 -3.23
C LEU A 8 -6.98 2.82 -2.67
N ALA A 9 -7.04 3.88 -3.46
CA ALA A 9 -7.69 5.13 -3.06
C ALA A 9 -9.20 4.94 -2.79
N LEU A 10 -9.89 4.17 -3.65
CA LEU A 10 -11.31 3.87 -3.45
C LEU A 10 -11.55 3.01 -2.20
N ALA A 11 -10.72 1.99 -1.95
CA ALA A 11 -10.84 1.14 -0.78
C ALA A 11 -10.61 1.93 0.51
N GLY A 12 -9.54 2.74 0.57
CA GLY A 12 -9.26 3.60 1.72
C GLY A 12 -10.37 4.61 1.99
N ALA A 13 -10.86 5.29 0.96
CA ALA A 13 -11.97 6.23 1.08
C ALA A 13 -13.25 5.53 1.60
N LEU A 14 -13.58 4.35 1.06
CA LEU A 14 -14.76 3.60 1.49
C LEU A 14 -14.67 3.17 2.96
N LEU A 15 -13.51 2.71 3.43
CA LEU A 15 -13.31 2.35 4.84
C LEU A 15 -13.52 3.56 5.75
N SER A 16 -12.84 4.68 5.47
CA SER A 16 -12.98 5.90 6.26
C SER A 16 -14.42 6.42 6.29
N GLU A 17 -15.12 6.36 5.16
CA GLU A 17 -16.52 6.79 5.08
C GLU A 17 -17.47 5.88 5.88
N ILE A 18 -17.19 4.56 5.96
CA ILE A 18 -17.94 3.63 6.80
C ILE A 18 -17.65 3.89 8.29
N GLU A 19 -16.38 4.02 8.67
CA GLU A 19 -15.93 4.26 10.05
C GLU A 19 -16.50 5.56 10.63
N LEU A 20 -16.56 6.61 9.80
CA LEU A 20 -17.12 7.90 10.16
C LEU A 20 -18.65 7.96 9.99
N GLN A 21 -19.31 6.85 9.62
CA GLN A 21 -20.76 6.75 9.39
C GLN A 21 -21.29 7.81 8.41
N GLN A 22 -20.53 8.10 7.35
CA GLN A 22 -20.85 9.14 6.38
C GLN A 22 -21.66 8.64 5.17
N LEU A 23 -21.86 7.32 5.07
CA LEU A 23 -22.58 6.70 3.95
C LEU A 23 -23.76 5.87 4.42
N GLU A 24 -24.87 6.03 3.71
CA GLU A 24 -26.01 5.12 3.80
C GLU A 24 -25.65 3.71 3.31
N PRO A 25 -26.23 2.65 3.89
CA PRO A 25 -25.91 1.26 3.54
C PRO A 25 -25.99 0.94 2.04
N VAL A 26 -26.96 1.52 1.32
CA VAL A 26 -27.09 1.32 -0.14
C VAL A 26 -25.93 1.95 -0.92
N ALA A 27 -25.43 3.11 -0.46
CA ALA A 27 -24.28 3.76 -1.08
C ALA A 27 -22.98 2.96 -0.84
N VAL A 28 -22.83 2.37 0.35
CA VAL A 28 -21.74 1.45 0.68
C VAL A 28 -21.71 0.27 -0.31
N VAL A 29 -22.86 -0.39 -0.54
CA VAL A 29 -22.96 -1.50 -1.52
C VAL A 29 -22.55 -1.07 -2.94
N LEU A 30 -22.95 0.13 -3.38
CA LEU A 30 -22.62 0.62 -4.71
C LEU A 30 -21.13 0.91 -4.88
N LYS A 31 -20.50 1.57 -3.89
CA LYS A 31 -19.06 1.82 -3.88
C LYS A 31 -18.26 0.53 -3.79
N ALA A 32 -18.66 -0.41 -2.93
CA ALA A 32 -18.05 -1.73 -2.83
C ALA A 32 -18.17 -2.53 -4.14
N SER A 33 -19.31 -2.43 -4.84
CA SER A 33 -19.48 -3.05 -6.16
C SER A 33 -18.53 -2.46 -7.21
N ARG A 34 -18.23 -1.15 -7.14
CA ARG A 34 -17.22 -0.53 -8.00
C ARG A 34 -15.82 -1.05 -7.67
N LEU A 35 -15.46 -1.13 -6.39
CA LEU A 35 -14.18 -1.68 -5.95
C LEU A 35 -14.01 -3.12 -6.45
N ALA A 36 -15.00 -3.98 -6.25
CA ALA A 36 -14.98 -5.37 -6.70
C ALA A 36 -14.66 -5.52 -8.19
N ARG A 37 -15.17 -4.62 -9.05
CA ARG A 37 -14.86 -4.59 -10.48
C ARG A 37 -13.43 -4.14 -10.79
N LEU A 38 -12.87 -3.24 -9.99
CA LEU A 38 -11.49 -2.77 -10.16
C LEU A 38 -10.50 -3.89 -9.82
N VAL A 39 -10.72 -4.59 -8.70
CA VAL A 39 -9.80 -5.63 -8.22
C VAL A 39 -10.09 -7.03 -8.77
N GLY A 40 -11.29 -7.27 -9.33
CA GLY A 40 -11.71 -8.60 -9.79
C GLY A 40 -12.05 -9.56 -8.65
N HIS A 41 -12.57 -9.04 -7.54
CA HIS A 41 -12.85 -9.85 -6.35
C HIS A 41 -14.25 -10.48 -6.44
N ASP A 42 -14.30 -11.79 -6.70
CA ASP A 42 -15.52 -12.53 -7.02
C ASP A 42 -16.54 -12.57 -5.88
N ASP A 43 -16.09 -12.77 -4.64
CA ASP A 43 -17.00 -12.87 -3.49
C ASP A 43 -17.68 -11.53 -3.19
N LEU A 44 -16.94 -10.42 -3.09
CA LEU A 44 -17.50 -9.07 -2.98
C LEU A 44 -18.40 -8.70 -4.16
N SER A 45 -18.02 -9.07 -5.40
CA SER A 45 -18.86 -8.86 -6.59
C SER A 45 -20.19 -9.61 -6.48
N THR A 46 -20.15 -10.87 -6.05
CA THR A 46 -21.31 -11.73 -5.87
C THR A 46 -22.21 -11.22 -4.73
N PHE A 47 -21.61 -10.88 -3.59
CA PHE A 47 -22.29 -10.34 -2.42
C PHE A 47 -23.03 -9.04 -2.75
N THR A 48 -22.33 -8.05 -3.31
CA THR A 48 -22.93 -6.76 -3.70
C THR A 48 -23.95 -6.89 -4.82
N ARG A 49 -23.87 -7.92 -5.67
CA ARG A 49 -24.92 -8.22 -6.65
C ARG A 49 -26.21 -8.67 -5.95
N PHE A 50 -26.13 -9.56 -4.96
CA PHE A 50 -27.32 -9.99 -4.21
C PHE A 50 -27.91 -8.85 -3.38
N GLU A 51 -27.08 -8.02 -2.76
CA GLU A 51 -27.56 -6.87 -1.98
C GLU A 51 -28.27 -5.82 -2.85
N ARG A 52 -27.89 -5.67 -4.13
CA ARG A 52 -28.57 -4.77 -5.08
C ARG A 52 -29.80 -5.39 -5.73
N GLY A 53 -29.73 -6.65 -6.12
CA GLY A 53 -30.73 -7.32 -6.96
C GLY A 53 -31.70 -8.22 -6.20
N GLY A 54 -31.44 -8.50 -4.93
CA GLY A 54 -32.08 -9.57 -4.17
C GLY A 54 -31.44 -10.93 -4.44
N TYR A 55 -31.87 -11.91 -3.64
CA TYR A 55 -31.36 -13.27 -3.66
C TYR A 55 -32.26 -14.15 -4.53
N PRO A 56 -31.70 -14.96 -5.46
CA PRO A 56 -32.47 -15.81 -6.35
C PRO A 56 -33.18 -16.96 -5.60
N PRO A 57 -34.12 -17.70 -6.21
CA PRO A 57 -34.89 -18.74 -5.52
C PRO A 57 -34.11 -20.03 -5.18
N ASN A 58 -32.88 -20.20 -5.66
CA ASN A 58 -32.04 -21.33 -5.29
C ASN A 58 -31.40 -21.14 -3.90
N THR A 59 -30.57 -22.06 -3.41
CA THR A 59 -29.93 -21.96 -2.09
C THR A 59 -28.42 -21.76 -2.15
N SER A 60 -27.83 -21.60 -3.34
CA SER A 60 -26.38 -21.47 -3.52
C SER A 60 -25.79 -20.20 -2.88
N TRP A 61 -26.63 -19.23 -2.52
CA TRP A 61 -26.25 -17.98 -1.85
C TRP A 61 -26.47 -18.00 -0.34
N ALA A 62 -26.92 -19.11 0.26
CA ALA A 62 -27.22 -19.18 1.69
C ALA A 62 -26.04 -18.72 2.57
N ARG A 63 -24.80 -19.00 2.14
CA ARG A 63 -23.58 -18.50 2.81
C ARG A 63 -23.57 -16.98 2.94
N PHE A 64 -23.92 -16.26 1.87
CA PHE A 64 -23.90 -14.80 1.81
C PHE A 64 -25.07 -14.20 2.59
N ALA A 65 -26.25 -14.83 2.56
CA ALA A 65 -27.37 -14.40 3.38
C ALA A 65 -27.09 -14.57 4.88
N LYS A 66 -26.40 -15.65 5.28
CA LYS A 66 -25.96 -15.83 6.68
C LYS A 66 -24.96 -14.77 7.11
N LEU A 67 -23.96 -14.48 6.27
CA LEU A 67 -23.00 -13.40 6.52
C LEU A 67 -23.72 -12.06 6.73
N ALA A 68 -24.72 -11.76 5.90
CA ALA A 68 -25.54 -10.55 5.97
C ALA A 68 -26.60 -10.55 7.09
N GLY A 69 -26.66 -11.57 7.96
CA GLY A 69 -27.64 -11.63 9.05
C GLY A 69 -29.09 -11.77 8.56
N ARG A 70 -29.30 -12.30 7.35
CA ARG A 70 -30.60 -12.40 6.70
C ARG A 70 -31.36 -13.68 7.04
N GLU A 71 -30.88 -14.51 7.97
CA GLU A 71 -31.61 -15.69 8.44
C GLU A 71 -32.78 -15.26 9.35
N GLY A 72 -33.97 -15.76 9.05
CA GLY A 72 -35.16 -15.50 9.85
C GLY A 72 -35.16 -16.28 11.15
N THR A 73 -36.26 -16.16 11.90
CA THR A 73 -36.47 -16.92 13.15
C THR A 73 -36.65 -18.42 12.93
N GLU A 74 -37.12 -18.81 11.74
CA GLU A 74 -37.20 -20.21 11.32
C GLU A 74 -35.96 -20.59 10.48
N ALA A 75 -35.28 -21.65 10.90
CA ALA A 75 -34.10 -22.16 10.22
C ALA A 75 -34.37 -22.42 8.73
N GLY A 76 -33.51 -21.88 7.87
CA GLY A 76 -33.64 -22.03 6.41
C GLY A 76 -34.62 -21.07 5.73
N LYS A 77 -35.30 -20.19 6.47
CA LYS A 77 -36.02 -19.04 5.89
C LYS A 77 -35.12 -17.81 5.90
N TYR A 78 -35.05 -17.09 4.79
CA TYR A 78 -34.17 -15.93 4.63
C TYR A 78 -34.92 -14.71 4.09
N TYR A 79 -34.45 -13.53 4.46
CA TYR A 79 -34.84 -12.26 3.84
C TYR A 79 -34.13 -12.10 2.49
N THR A 80 -34.82 -12.40 1.40
CA THR A 80 -34.24 -12.43 0.04
C THR A 80 -34.37 -11.11 -0.74
N VAL A 81 -35.05 -10.11 -0.17
CA VAL A 81 -35.25 -8.81 -0.82
C VAL A 81 -33.95 -7.99 -0.85
N PRO A 82 -33.73 -7.14 -1.87
CA PRO A 82 -32.55 -6.27 -1.95
C PRO A 82 -32.46 -5.30 -0.76
N LEU A 83 -31.26 -4.82 -0.46
CA LEU A 83 -30.98 -3.92 0.68
C LEU A 83 -31.82 -2.65 0.63
N SER A 84 -32.00 -2.06 -0.55
CA SER A 84 -32.84 -0.87 -0.71
C SER A 84 -34.29 -1.09 -0.24
N ARG A 85 -34.80 -2.31 -0.39
CA ARG A 85 -36.11 -2.69 0.12
C ARG A 85 -36.09 -2.92 1.63
N VAL A 86 -35.02 -3.51 2.18
CA VAL A 86 -34.83 -3.64 3.63
C VAL A 86 -34.85 -2.25 4.29
N GLU A 87 -34.10 -1.30 3.75
CA GLU A 87 -34.07 0.09 4.22
C GLU A 87 -35.46 0.75 4.14
N SER A 88 -36.14 0.59 3.00
CA SER A 88 -37.50 1.13 2.84
C SER A 88 -38.50 0.54 3.85
N LEU A 89 -38.36 -0.76 4.16
CA LEU A 89 -39.18 -1.43 5.18
C LEU A 89 -38.84 -0.96 6.59
N ALA A 90 -37.56 -0.69 6.89
CA ALA A 90 -37.13 -0.08 8.15
C ALA A 90 -37.75 1.32 8.30
N THR A 91 -37.61 2.20 7.31
CA THR A 91 -38.21 3.55 7.33
C THR A 91 -39.73 3.50 7.47
N GLY A 92 -40.39 2.56 6.78
CA GLY A 92 -41.84 2.37 6.89
C GLY A 92 -42.28 1.91 8.29
N ALA A 93 -41.53 0.99 8.91
CA ALA A 93 -41.78 0.54 10.27
C ALA A 93 -41.58 1.67 11.29
N ASP A 94 -40.52 2.46 11.14
CA ASP A 94 -40.24 3.62 11.99
C ASP A 94 -41.35 4.69 11.90
N SER A 95 -41.79 5.00 10.67
CA SER A 95 -42.88 5.95 10.42
C SER A 95 -44.20 5.48 11.04
N ALA A 96 -44.48 4.17 10.98
CA ALA A 96 -45.67 3.59 11.59
C ALA A 96 -45.63 3.67 13.13
N ILE A 97 -44.47 3.43 13.75
CA ILE A 97 -44.28 3.60 15.20
C ILE A 97 -44.54 5.05 15.60
N GLN A 98 -43.96 6.01 14.86
CA GLN A 98 -44.15 7.44 15.13
C GLN A 98 -45.63 7.86 14.99
N ALA A 99 -46.33 7.40 13.96
CA ALA A 99 -47.75 7.67 13.78
C ALA A 99 -48.61 7.09 14.91
N LEU A 100 -48.27 5.89 15.40
CA LEU A 100 -49.00 5.23 16.48
C LEU A 100 -48.71 5.85 17.86
N ALA A 101 -47.54 6.45 18.07
CA ALA A 101 -47.14 7.05 19.35
C ALA A 101 -48.06 8.20 19.80
N GLY A 102 -48.73 8.88 18.87
CA GLY A 102 -49.58 10.05 19.15
C GLY A 102 -51.02 9.76 19.62
N GLY A 103 -51.51 8.51 19.54
CA GLY A 103 -52.92 8.19 19.74
C GLY A 103 -53.18 7.12 20.81
N ARG A 104 -53.26 7.52 22.09
CA ARG A 104 -53.62 6.63 23.22
C ARG A 104 -54.90 7.05 23.95
N GLN A 105 -55.87 7.62 23.24
CA GLN A 105 -57.17 7.99 23.81
C GLN A 105 -58.25 7.11 23.20
N PHE A 106 -58.45 5.94 23.80
CA PHE A 106 -59.52 5.02 23.44
C PHE A 106 -60.64 5.11 24.49
N GLY A 107 -61.85 5.47 24.09
CA GLY A 107 -63.02 5.54 24.95
C GLY A 107 -64.00 4.39 24.71
N GLY A 108 -64.85 4.10 25.70
CA GLY A 108 -65.96 3.13 25.59
C GLY A 108 -65.61 1.69 26.01
N ASP A 109 -66.60 0.81 25.89
CA ASP A 109 -66.57 -0.59 26.40
C ASP A 109 -65.47 -1.46 25.75
N TYR A 110 -64.96 -1.04 24.59
CA TYR A 110 -63.89 -1.73 23.86
C TYR A 110 -62.49 -1.12 24.06
N SER A 111 -62.33 -0.13 24.95
CA SER A 111 -61.08 0.59 25.18
C SER A 111 -59.89 -0.33 25.48
N ALA A 112 -60.06 -1.35 26.33
CA ALA A 112 -59.01 -2.32 26.65
C ALA A 112 -58.56 -3.16 25.43
N ILE A 113 -59.50 -3.52 24.55
CA ILE A 113 -59.21 -4.27 23.32
C ILE A 113 -58.49 -3.37 22.31
N ALA A 114 -58.97 -2.14 22.14
CA ALA A 114 -58.34 -1.15 21.26
C ALA A 114 -56.89 -0.83 21.69
N SER A 115 -56.64 -0.67 23.00
CA SER A 115 -55.30 -0.50 23.56
C SER A 115 -54.41 -1.71 23.27
N ARG A 116 -54.91 -2.93 23.49
CA ARG A 116 -54.13 -4.16 23.24
C ARG A 116 -53.75 -4.30 21.76
N GLU A 117 -54.68 -4.02 20.85
CA GLU A 117 -54.40 -4.06 19.40
C GLU A 117 -53.43 -2.97 18.96
N HIS A 118 -53.49 -1.79 19.59
CA HIS A 118 -52.52 -0.71 19.38
C HIS A 118 -51.11 -1.12 19.83
N ASP A 119 -50.98 -1.65 21.04
CA ASP A 119 -49.71 -2.15 21.58
C ASP A 119 -49.14 -3.29 20.72
N ASN A 120 -49.99 -4.24 20.30
CA ASN A 120 -49.60 -5.34 19.41
C ASN A 120 -49.02 -4.82 18.08
N LYS A 121 -49.63 -3.78 17.48
CA LYS A 121 -49.13 -3.16 16.25
C LYS A 121 -47.80 -2.46 16.47
N ILE A 122 -47.65 -1.69 17.55
CA ILE A 122 -46.38 -1.05 17.89
C ILE A 122 -45.27 -2.09 18.06
N ASN A 123 -45.54 -3.15 18.82
CA ASN A 123 -44.59 -4.23 19.04
C ASN A 123 -44.19 -4.92 17.72
N GLY A 124 -45.16 -5.18 16.83
CA GLY A 124 -44.90 -5.74 15.51
C GLY A 124 -44.01 -4.86 14.64
N HIS A 125 -44.30 -3.56 14.55
CA HIS A 125 -43.45 -2.62 13.82
C HIS A 125 -42.07 -2.46 14.44
N SER A 126 -41.97 -2.46 15.77
CA SER A 126 -40.70 -2.34 16.50
C SER A 126 -39.79 -3.55 16.25
N SER A 127 -40.37 -4.76 16.27
CA SER A 127 -39.64 -5.98 15.92
C SER A 127 -39.13 -5.95 14.47
N ASN A 128 -39.99 -5.54 13.53
CA ASN A 128 -39.61 -5.41 12.13
C ASN A 128 -38.47 -4.39 11.93
N LEU A 129 -38.59 -3.21 12.57
CA LEU A 129 -37.57 -2.17 12.52
C LEU A 129 -36.21 -2.67 13.03
N ALA A 130 -36.21 -3.36 14.17
CA ALA A 130 -35.00 -3.95 14.74
C ALA A 130 -34.35 -4.96 13.79
N THR A 131 -35.15 -5.85 13.19
CA THR A 131 -34.65 -6.84 12.23
C THR A 131 -34.07 -6.20 10.98
N PHE A 132 -34.78 -5.23 10.38
CA PHE A 132 -34.30 -4.61 9.14
C PHE A 132 -33.05 -3.76 9.37
N ARG A 133 -32.97 -2.99 10.47
CA ARG A 133 -31.74 -2.27 10.83
C ARG A 133 -30.58 -3.22 11.10
N ALA A 134 -30.82 -4.35 11.78
CA ALA A 134 -29.78 -5.35 12.04
C ALA A 134 -29.20 -5.92 10.73
N ILE A 135 -30.05 -6.25 9.75
CA ILE A 135 -29.61 -6.70 8.43
C ILE A 135 -28.75 -5.61 7.76
N SER A 136 -29.20 -4.36 7.75
CA SER A 136 -28.47 -3.27 7.10
C SER A 136 -27.10 -3.02 7.73
N THR A 137 -27.02 -3.00 9.05
CA THR A 137 -25.75 -2.89 9.78
C THR A 137 -24.83 -4.07 9.48
N GLN A 138 -25.37 -5.29 9.46
CA GLN A 138 -24.59 -6.49 9.19
C GLN A 138 -24.05 -6.53 7.75
N VAL A 139 -24.83 -6.06 6.76
CA VAL A 139 -24.36 -5.92 5.38
C VAL A 139 -23.19 -4.94 5.29
N VAL A 140 -23.26 -3.80 5.98
CA VAL A 140 -22.15 -2.83 6.03
C VAL A 140 -20.92 -3.44 6.69
N ALA A 141 -21.08 -4.17 7.79
CA ALA A 141 -19.97 -4.84 8.48
C ALA A 141 -19.26 -5.86 7.59
N VAL A 142 -20.02 -6.73 6.89
CA VAL A 142 -19.44 -7.71 5.95
C VAL A 142 -18.68 -7.02 4.81
N ILE A 143 -19.22 -5.91 4.29
CA ILE A 143 -18.52 -5.12 3.27
C ILE A 143 -17.25 -4.52 3.83
N TYR A 144 -17.30 -3.95 5.03
CA TYR A 144 -16.13 -3.39 5.69
C TYR A 144 -15.01 -4.44 5.81
N ASP A 145 -15.31 -5.63 6.32
CA ASP A 145 -14.32 -6.71 6.47
C ASP A 145 -13.68 -7.09 5.13
N MET A 146 -14.51 -7.33 4.09
CA MET A 146 -14.00 -7.67 2.76
C MET A 146 -13.18 -6.54 2.13
N VAL A 147 -13.58 -5.28 2.32
CA VAL A 147 -12.86 -4.12 1.79
C VAL A 147 -11.55 -3.90 2.56
N ALA A 148 -11.53 -4.16 3.86
CA ALA A 148 -10.32 -4.06 4.68
C ALA A 148 -9.27 -5.08 4.23
N ASP A 149 -9.67 -6.32 3.97
CA ASP A 149 -8.77 -7.35 3.43
C ASP A 149 -8.17 -6.91 2.08
N ILE A 150 -9.02 -6.46 1.14
CA ILE A 150 -8.59 -5.94 -0.16
C ILE A 150 -7.64 -4.75 0.00
N TYR A 151 -7.93 -3.82 0.92
CA TYR A 151 -7.10 -2.65 1.15
C TYR A 151 -5.69 -3.04 1.63
N HIS A 152 -5.58 -3.97 2.58
CA HIS A 152 -4.28 -4.44 3.05
C HIS A 152 -3.51 -5.17 1.94
N GLU A 153 -4.15 -6.03 1.16
CA GLU A 153 -3.52 -6.70 0.02
C GLU A 153 -2.98 -5.69 -1.00
N LEU A 154 -3.76 -4.66 -1.34
CA LEU A 154 -3.36 -3.59 -2.24
C LEU A 154 -2.19 -2.78 -1.67
N LEU A 155 -2.21 -2.47 -0.38
CA LEU A 155 -1.15 -1.72 0.30
C LEU A 155 0.17 -2.49 0.30
N PHE A 156 0.13 -3.80 0.57
CA PHE A 156 1.32 -4.66 0.48
C PHE A 156 1.86 -4.77 -0.95
N SER A 157 0.97 -4.91 -1.95
CA SER A 157 1.39 -4.95 -3.35
C SER A 157 1.98 -3.63 -3.82
N ASN A 158 1.44 -2.49 -3.36
CA ASN A 158 1.95 -1.16 -3.68
C ASN A 158 3.31 -0.91 -3.03
N LEU A 159 3.47 -1.26 -1.75
CA LEU A 159 4.74 -1.09 -1.03
C LEU A 159 5.90 -1.86 -1.70
N GLN A 160 5.65 -3.07 -2.19
CA GLN A 160 6.68 -3.85 -2.90
C GLN A 160 7.08 -3.19 -4.23
N ALA A 161 6.11 -2.64 -4.97
CA ALA A 161 6.38 -1.90 -6.20
C ALA A 161 7.06 -0.55 -5.94
N SER A 162 6.70 0.15 -4.85
CA SER A 162 7.21 1.48 -4.52
C SER A 162 8.67 1.43 -4.09
N LEU A 163 9.09 0.48 -3.27
CA LEU A 163 10.48 0.42 -2.78
C LEU A 163 11.51 0.28 -3.90
N PHE A 164 11.23 -0.56 -4.90
CA PHE A 164 12.11 -0.67 -6.06
C PHE A 164 12.01 0.58 -6.95
N SER A 165 10.79 1.09 -7.19
CA SER A 165 10.59 2.28 -8.02
C SER A 165 11.25 3.53 -7.41
N GLU A 166 11.24 3.69 -6.08
CA GLU A 166 11.90 4.76 -5.34
C GLU A 166 13.42 4.65 -5.46
N THR A 167 13.96 3.44 -5.25
CA THR A 167 15.39 3.16 -5.43
C THR A 167 15.83 3.45 -6.86
N GLN A 168 15.00 3.05 -7.84
CA GLN A 168 15.23 3.30 -9.25
C GLN A 168 15.23 4.80 -9.56
N ASN A 169 14.19 5.54 -9.16
CA ASN A 169 14.09 6.98 -9.37
C ASN A 169 15.27 7.74 -8.74
N LEU A 170 15.70 7.33 -7.54
CA LEU A 170 16.88 7.90 -6.89
C LEU A 170 18.13 7.68 -7.75
N VAL A 171 18.40 6.44 -8.19
CA VAL A 171 19.57 6.10 -9.00
C VAL A 171 19.55 6.85 -10.33
N ASP A 172 18.44 6.78 -11.05
CA ASP A 172 18.34 7.37 -12.39
C ASP A 172 18.40 8.90 -12.34
N GLY A 173 17.68 9.53 -11.40
CA GLY A 173 17.68 10.98 -11.23
C GLY A 173 19.09 11.49 -10.90
N THR A 174 19.76 10.84 -9.94
CA THR A 174 21.10 11.23 -9.50
C THR A 174 22.16 11.05 -10.59
N LEU A 175 22.06 10.00 -11.42
CA LEU A 175 23.01 9.75 -12.50
C LEU A 175 22.70 10.53 -13.79
N ALA A 176 21.44 10.96 -14.00
CA ALA A 176 21.07 11.81 -15.13
C ALA A 176 21.74 13.18 -15.07
N GLU A 177 21.90 13.75 -13.87
CA GLU A 177 22.57 15.04 -13.64
C GLU A 177 24.04 15.06 -14.10
N SER A 178 24.70 13.90 -14.08
CA SER A 178 26.15 13.81 -14.33
C SER A 178 26.53 13.33 -15.72
N SER A 179 25.65 12.60 -16.40
CA SER A 179 25.99 11.86 -17.63
C SER A 179 25.22 12.29 -18.89
N GLY A 180 24.32 13.28 -18.80
CA GLY A 180 23.60 13.88 -19.94
C GLY A 180 22.71 12.93 -20.76
N SER A 181 22.72 11.64 -20.44
CA SER A 181 21.89 10.59 -21.03
C SER A 181 21.87 9.43 -20.02
N SER A 182 20.74 8.99 -19.49
CA SER A 182 19.65 8.45 -20.29
C SER A 182 18.57 7.91 -19.33
N LEU A 183 17.46 8.63 -19.19
CA LEU A 183 16.21 8.04 -18.69
C LEU A 183 15.67 6.97 -19.66
N ALA A 184 16.15 6.94 -20.92
CA ALA A 184 15.75 5.98 -21.96
C ALA A 184 16.38 4.58 -21.86
N LYS A 185 17.19 4.28 -20.83
CA LYS A 185 17.92 2.99 -20.74
C LYS A 185 17.09 1.85 -20.13
N ILE A 186 16.15 2.10 -19.23
CA ILE A 186 15.50 1.05 -18.44
C ILE A 186 14.41 0.31 -19.19
N GLU A 187 13.52 1.03 -19.89
CA GLU A 187 12.52 0.38 -20.74
C GLU A 187 13.20 -0.47 -21.80
N SER A 188 14.34 0.00 -22.33
CA SER A 188 15.14 -0.77 -23.29
C SER A 188 15.75 -2.03 -22.68
N VAL A 189 16.24 -1.99 -21.42
CA VAL A 189 16.80 -3.16 -20.74
C VAL A 189 15.72 -4.15 -20.32
N SER A 190 14.60 -3.66 -19.78
CA SER A 190 13.46 -4.50 -19.40
C SER A 190 12.81 -5.18 -20.62
N ALA A 191 12.70 -4.46 -21.75
CA ALA A 191 12.26 -5.02 -23.02
C ALA A 191 13.22 -6.11 -23.53
N ARG A 192 14.53 -5.84 -23.52
CA ARG A 192 15.58 -6.81 -23.91
C ARG A 192 15.58 -8.07 -23.03
N LEU A 193 15.40 -7.92 -21.72
CA LEU A 193 15.30 -9.05 -20.77
C LEU A 193 13.99 -9.85 -20.91
N ARG A 194 13.02 -9.37 -21.69
CA ARG A 194 11.82 -10.11 -22.05
C ARG A 194 12.01 -10.91 -23.34
N ASP A 195 12.75 -10.37 -24.31
CA ASP A 195 13.02 -11.02 -25.60
C ASP A 195 13.93 -12.25 -25.44
N GLY A 196 14.85 -12.20 -24.46
CA GLY A 196 15.51 -13.39 -23.92
C GLY A 196 16.61 -14.01 -24.80
N ASP A 197 16.94 -13.38 -25.93
CA ASP A 197 18.08 -13.76 -26.76
C ASP A 197 19.42 -13.32 -26.14
N GLU A 198 20.50 -13.99 -26.54
CA GLU A 198 21.85 -13.78 -25.97
C GLU A 198 22.39 -12.36 -26.19
N GLU A 199 22.03 -11.71 -27.31
CA GLU A 199 22.46 -10.36 -27.62
C GLU A 199 21.76 -9.36 -26.70
N SER A 200 20.44 -9.49 -26.53
CA SER A 200 19.63 -8.70 -25.61
C SER A 200 20.11 -8.82 -24.16
N ILE A 201 20.46 -10.03 -23.71
CA ILE A 201 21.03 -10.25 -22.38
C ILE A 201 22.39 -9.56 -22.23
N SER A 202 23.27 -9.71 -23.22
CA SER A 202 24.61 -9.10 -23.20
C SER A 202 24.54 -7.56 -23.18
N GLN A 203 23.61 -6.98 -23.95
CA GLN A 203 23.35 -5.54 -23.93
C GLN A 203 22.79 -5.07 -22.58
N ALA A 204 21.94 -5.86 -21.93
CA ALA A 204 21.44 -5.57 -20.59
C ALA A 204 22.57 -5.54 -19.54
N LEU A 205 23.42 -6.56 -19.51
CA LEU A 205 24.59 -6.64 -18.61
C LEU A 205 25.58 -5.49 -18.84
N THR A 206 25.84 -5.16 -20.10
CA THR A 206 26.67 -4.00 -20.47
C THR A 206 26.07 -2.69 -19.93
N THR A 207 24.74 -2.57 -19.94
CA THR A 207 24.06 -1.40 -19.39
C THR A 207 24.24 -1.32 -17.87
N CYS A 208 24.09 -2.43 -17.14
CA CYS A 208 24.37 -2.49 -15.70
C CYS A 208 25.80 -2.05 -15.38
N ARG A 209 26.79 -2.53 -16.14
CA ARG A 209 28.19 -2.09 -16.00
C ARG A 209 28.34 -0.58 -16.16
N ARG A 210 27.74 0.00 -17.20
CA ARG A 210 27.81 1.45 -17.46
C ARG A 210 27.15 2.26 -16.34
N LEU A 211 26.11 1.75 -15.69
CA LEU A 211 25.52 2.39 -14.50
C LEU A 211 26.52 2.43 -13.34
N ILE A 212 27.23 1.32 -13.09
CA ILE A 212 28.28 1.27 -12.05
C ILE A 212 29.42 2.23 -12.35
N ASP A 213 29.87 2.29 -13.61
CA ASP A 213 30.91 3.23 -14.06
C ASP A 213 30.48 4.69 -13.84
N SER A 214 29.24 5.02 -14.24
CA SER A 214 28.68 6.37 -14.10
C SER A 214 28.53 6.77 -12.63
N ALA A 215 28.16 5.83 -11.76
CA ALA A 215 28.10 6.07 -10.32
C ALA A 215 29.48 6.35 -9.73
N ALA A 216 30.52 5.62 -10.13
CA ALA A 216 31.88 5.91 -9.70
C ALA A 216 32.36 7.28 -10.18
N ASP A 217 32.02 7.65 -11.42
CA ASP A 217 32.29 8.97 -12.00
C ASP A 217 31.62 10.11 -11.23
N PHE A 218 30.37 9.91 -10.81
CA PHE A 218 29.63 10.90 -10.06
C PHE A 218 30.06 11.03 -8.59
N LEU A 219 30.36 9.90 -7.94
CA LEU A 219 30.61 9.85 -6.50
C LEU A 219 32.05 10.16 -6.11
N PHE A 220 33.01 9.81 -6.97
CA PHE A 220 34.42 9.99 -6.67
C PHE A 220 35.22 10.19 -7.94
N THR A 221 35.48 11.45 -8.31
CA THR A 221 36.23 11.81 -9.53
C THR A 221 37.60 11.12 -9.57
N ALA A 222 37.96 10.58 -10.73
CA ALA A 222 39.25 9.93 -10.94
C ALA A 222 40.41 10.92 -10.72
N ARG A 223 41.47 10.46 -10.07
CA ARG A 223 42.70 11.24 -9.82
C ARG A 223 43.93 10.33 -9.80
N GLU A 224 45.09 10.90 -10.08
CA GLU A 224 46.37 10.20 -10.11
C GLU A 224 46.85 9.81 -8.70
N GLU A 225 46.55 10.65 -7.70
CA GLU A 225 46.95 10.43 -6.32
C GLU A 225 46.13 9.32 -5.65
N ALA A 226 46.84 8.37 -5.04
CA ALA A 226 46.21 7.29 -4.29
C ALA A 226 45.35 7.84 -3.13
N TYR A 227 44.19 7.21 -2.90
CA TYR A 227 43.32 7.54 -1.78
C TYR A 227 43.73 6.75 -0.54
N ASN A 228 43.91 7.44 0.59
CA ASN A 228 44.26 6.82 1.87
C ASN A 228 42.98 6.37 2.61
N ILE A 229 42.88 5.09 2.96
CA ILE A 229 41.75 4.50 3.70
C ILE A 229 42.02 4.46 5.23
N GLY A 230 43.17 4.96 5.69
CA GLY A 230 43.64 4.74 7.05
C GLY A 230 44.32 3.37 7.20
N ASP A 231 44.86 3.10 8.38
CA ASP A 231 45.58 1.86 8.72
C ASP A 231 46.75 1.51 7.77
N GLY A 232 47.35 2.53 7.14
CA GLY A 232 48.46 2.36 6.19
C GLY A 232 48.06 1.81 4.81
N ALA A 233 46.76 1.65 4.53
CA ALA A 233 46.26 1.15 3.25
C ALA A 233 45.90 2.27 2.27
N THR A 234 46.32 2.13 1.02
CA THR A 234 46.01 3.08 -0.06
C THR A 234 45.31 2.40 -1.24
N LEU A 235 44.46 3.15 -1.95
CA LEU A 235 43.80 2.70 -3.18
C LEU A 235 44.23 3.55 -4.37
N ALA A 236 44.56 2.89 -5.47
CA ALA A 236 44.59 3.55 -6.77
C ALA A 236 43.15 3.90 -7.19
N VAL A 237 42.91 5.19 -7.45
CA VAL A 237 41.58 5.76 -7.79
C VAL A 237 41.58 6.44 -9.17
N GLY A 238 42.44 5.96 -10.07
CA GLY A 238 42.48 6.40 -11.46
C GLY A 238 41.25 5.95 -12.26
N LYS A 239 41.15 6.43 -13.50
CA LYS A 239 40.02 6.16 -14.40
C LYS A 239 39.62 4.67 -14.55
N PRO A 240 40.55 3.69 -14.70
CA PRO A 240 40.18 2.28 -14.81
C PRO A 240 39.73 1.64 -13.48
N GLN A 241 39.98 2.30 -12.35
CA GLN A 241 39.80 1.72 -11.02
C GLN A 241 38.40 2.01 -10.44
N VAL A 242 37.36 1.68 -11.21
CA VAL A 242 35.93 1.95 -10.89
C VAL A 242 35.56 1.43 -9.50
N LEU A 243 35.85 0.17 -9.20
CA LEU A 243 35.51 -0.45 -7.90
C LEU A 243 36.25 0.20 -6.73
N ASN A 244 37.52 0.58 -6.92
CA ASN A 244 38.29 1.26 -5.87
C ASN A 244 37.75 2.67 -5.61
N ARG A 245 37.27 3.37 -6.65
CA ARG A 245 36.65 4.69 -6.50
C ARG A 245 35.35 4.62 -5.70
N LEU A 246 34.51 3.61 -5.94
CA LEU A 246 33.34 3.36 -5.10
C LEU A 246 33.72 3.00 -3.66
N GLN A 247 34.77 2.20 -3.47
CA GLN A 247 35.28 1.88 -2.12
C GLN A 247 35.80 3.14 -1.42
N ALA A 248 36.58 3.99 -2.11
CA ALA A 248 37.06 5.26 -1.59
C ALA A 248 35.91 6.20 -1.20
N PHE A 249 34.86 6.26 -2.03
CA PHE A 249 33.64 7.00 -1.71
C PHE A 249 32.99 6.49 -0.41
N THR A 250 32.70 5.19 -0.31
CA THR A 250 32.05 4.63 0.90
C THR A 250 32.87 4.85 2.17
N HIS A 251 34.21 4.89 2.05
CA HIS A 251 35.08 5.27 3.15
C HIS A 251 34.96 6.76 3.49
N SER A 252 35.05 7.65 2.49
CA SER A 252 34.91 9.10 2.68
C SER A 252 33.53 9.51 3.21
N ALA A 253 32.51 8.69 2.95
CA ALA A 253 31.14 8.87 3.44
C ALA A 253 30.92 8.28 4.84
N ASN A 254 31.99 7.92 5.57
CA ASN A 254 31.94 7.38 6.94
C ASN A 254 31.05 6.13 7.12
N ALA A 255 30.82 5.33 6.07
CA ALA A 255 30.07 4.09 6.21
C ALA A 255 30.80 3.11 7.14
N SER A 256 30.07 2.35 7.96
CA SER A 256 30.68 1.39 8.90
C SER A 256 31.55 0.34 8.18
N LYS A 257 32.58 -0.18 8.86
CA LYS A 257 33.50 -1.19 8.28
C LYS A 257 32.76 -2.39 7.69
N SER A 258 31.80 -2.94 8.42
CA SER A 258 30.96 -4.06 7.96
C SER A 258 30.19 -3.72 6.67
N ARG A 259 29.59 -2.52 6.60
CA ARG A 259 28.85 -2.06 5.41
C ARG A 259 29.77 -1.88 4.21
N ARG A 260 30.95 -1.29 4.41
CA ARG A 260 31.98 -1.12 3.36
C ARG A 260 32.48 -2.46 2.84
N ASP A 261 32.76 -3.42 3.72
CA ASP A 261 33.22 -4.75 3.32
C ASP A 261 32.17 -5.50 2.52
N ARG A 262 30.90 -5.45 2.94
CA ARG A 262 29.78 -6.01 2.16
C ARG A 262 29.69 -5.37 0.78
N LEU A 263 29.58 -4.04 0.72
CA LEU A 263 29.46 -3.32 -0.56
C LEU A 263 30.62 -3.61 -1.51
N ARG A 264 31.85 -3.70 -0.98
CA ARG A 264 33.03 -4.04 -1.77
C ARG A 264 32.93 -5.43 -2.40
N VAL A 265 32.52 -6.44 -1.65
CA VAL A 265 32.35 -7.81 -2.17
C VAL A 265 31.21 -7.82 -3.19
N THR A 266 30.05 -7.27 -2.85
CA THR A 266 28.88 -7.24 -3.72
C THR A 266 29.15 -6.53 -5.04
N LEU A 267 29.77 -5.34 -5.01
CA LEU A 267 30.12 -4.59 -6.23
C LEU A 267 31.13 -5.35 -7.09
N ARG A 268 32.11 -6.04 -6.48
CA ARG A 268 33.09 -6.84 -7.23
C ARG A 268 32.42 -8.01 -7.95
N GLU A 269 31.60 -8.78 -7.25
CA GLU A 269 30.89 -9.92 -7.83
C GLU A 269 29.92 -9.46 -8.93
N LEU A 270 29.16 -8.39 -8.65
CA LEU A 270 28.22 -7.82 -9.60
C LEU A 270 28.92 -7.29 -10.85
N TYR A 271 30.00 -6.54 -10.69
CA TYR A 271 30.76 -5.99 -11.81
C TYR A 271 31.42 -7.08 -12.67
N SER A 272 31.87 -8.18 -12.04
CA SER A 272 32.34 -9.37 -12.73
C SER A 272 31.21 -9.99 -13.57
N ARG A 273 30.01 -10.17 -13.01
CA ARG A 273 28.85 -10.71 -13.74
C ARG A 273 28.39 -9.81 -14.88
N CYS A 274 28.42 -8.49 -14.70
CA CYS A 274 28.11 -7.55 -15.78
C CYS A 274 29.16 -7.56 -16.91
N SER A 275 30.34 -8.10 -16.63
CA SER A 275 31.46 -8.21 -17.58
C SER A 275 31.67 -9.61 -18.12
N ALA A 276 30.84 -10.57 -17.69
CA ALA A 276 30.83 -11.92 -18.22
C ALA A 276 30.39 -11.86 -19.69
N GLY A 277 31.21 -12.42 -20.59
CA GLY A 277 30.95 -12.39 -22.03
C GLY A 277 29.83 -13.34 -22.45
N THR A 278 29.49 -13.36 -23.74
CA THR A 278 28.48 -14.26 -24.36
C THR A 278 28.75 -15.76 -24.20
N HIS A 279 29.88 -16.16 -23.62
CA HIS A 279 30.27 -17.55 -23.39
C HIS A 279 30.07 -18.02 -21.94
N ASP A 280 29.87 -17.09 -21.01
CA ASP A 280 29.38 -17.41 -19.67
C ASP A 280 27.84 -17.38 -19.76
N SER A 281 27.21 -18.56 -19.66
CA SER A 281 25.79 -18.77 -19.92
C SER A 281 24.88 -18.10 -18.87
N VAL A 282 24.84 -16.77 -18.83
CA VAL A 282 23.90 -16.00 -18.03
C VAL A 282 22.55 -16.05 -18.74
N ASN A 283 21.59 -16.75 -18.14
CA ASN A 283 20.24 -16.83 -18.70
C ASN A 283 19.43 -15.56 -18.39
N ALA A 284 18.29 -15.37 -19.07
CA ALA A 284 17.45 -14.19 -18.90
C ALA A 284 16.99 -13.96 -17.45
N GLN A 285 16.76 -15.02 -16.68
CA GLN A 285 16.34 -14.92 -15.28
C GLN A 285 17.49 -14.44 -14.39
N GLU A 286 18.70 -14.96 -14.59
CA GLU A 286 19.89 -14.50 -13.90
C GLU A 286 20.20 -13.03 -14.24
N ALA A 287 20.10 -12.66 -15.51
CA ALA A 287 20.30 -11.28 -15.96
C ALA A 287 19.29 -10.31 -15.31
N ARG A 288 18.04 -10.74 -15.07
CA ARG A 288 17.06 -9.96 -14.29
C ARG A 288 17.51 -9.73 -12.85
N PHE A 289 18.05 -10.74 -12.17
CA PHE A 289 18.57 -10.57 -10.81
C PHE A 289 19.80 -9.67 -10.77
N VAL A 290 20.71 -9.77 -11.75
CA VAL A 290 21.85 -8.85 -11.88
C VAL A 290 21.37 -7.41 -12.04
N PHE A 291 20.33 -7.19 -12.85
CA PHE A 291 19.73 -5.87 -13.02
C PHE A 291 19.15 -5.32 -11.71
N LEU A 292 18.32 -6.11 -11.01
CA LEU A 292 17.74 -5.72 -9.72
C LEU A 292 18.83 -5.42 -8.68
N GLN A 293 19.84 -6.29 -8.58
CA GLN A 293 20.95 -6.13 -7.65
C GLN A 293 21.77 -4.87 -7.95
N THR A 294 21.91 -4.50 -9.23
CA THR A 294 22.58 -3.25 -9.62
C THR A 294 21.87 -2.04 -9.03
N TYR A 295 20.55 -1.95 -9.19
CA TYR A 295 19.77 -0.85 -8.63
C TYR A 295 19.81 -0.80 -7.10
N ILE A 296 19.67 -1.95 -6.43
CA ILE A 296 19.71 -2.02 -4.97
C ILE A 296 21.07 -1.54 -4.43
N VAL A 297 22.16 -2.05 -5.00
CA VAL A 297 23.52 -1.70 -4.54
C VAL A 297 23.85 -0.24 -4.84
N LEU A 298 23.51 0.26 -6.03
CA LEU A 298 23.75 1.66 -6.37
C LEU A 298 22.90 2.60 -5.52
N GLY A 299 21.62 2.29 -5.28
CA GLY A 299 20.78 3.07 -4.38
C GLY A 299 21.36 3.12 -2.97
N GLU A 300 21.83 1.98 -2.46
CA GLU A 300 22.49 1.92 -1.15
C GLU A 300 23.76 2.78 -1.09
N VAL A 301 24.57 2.80 -2.14
CA VAL A 301 25.78 3.64 -2.20
C VAL A 301 25.40 5.12 -2.31
N LEU A 302 24.45 5.48 -3.16
CA LEU A 302 24.04 6.88 -3.37
C LEU A 302 23.43 7.51 -2.11
N THR A 303 22.65 6.76 -1.33
CA THR A 303 22.08 7.26 -0.06
C THR A 303 23.15 7.64 0.97
N LEU A 304 24.37 7.10 0.89
CA LEU A 304 25.50 7.54 1.73
C LEU A 304 25.91 8.98 1.43
N LYS A 305 25.73 9.45 0.18
CA LYS A 305 25.98 10.85 -0.19
C LYS A 305 24.96 11.77 0.46
N SER A 306 23.68 11.38 0.43
CA SER A 306 22.58 12.15 1.03
C SER A 306 22.70 12.25 2.54
N ALA A 307 23.08 11.15 3.22
CA ALA A 307 23.31 11.15 4.66
C ALA A 307 24.44 12.12 5.09
N ASN A 308 25.47 12.29 4.25
CA ASN A 308 26.57 13.24 4.48
C ASN A 308 26.22 14.70 4.11
N SER A 309 25.07 14.95 3.49
CA SER A 309 24.61 16.30 3.10
C SER A 309 23.67 16.95 4.12
N ILE A 310 23.35 16.24 5.21
CA ILE A 310 22.65 16.81 6.37
C ILE A 310 23.74 17.30 7.34
N PRO A 311 23.94 18.61 7.54
CA PRO A 311 24.71 19.06 8.68
C PRO A 311 23.95 18.67 9.95
N ASP A 312 24.62 18.03 10.88
CA ASP A 312 24.14 17.80 12.25
C ASP A 312 23.77 19.13 12.91
N ALA A 313 22.55 19.60 12.70
CA ALA A 313 21.96 20.71 13.43
C ALA A 313 21.26 20.17 14.69
N VAL A 314 22.00 19.45 15.52
CA VAL A 314 21.66 19.25 16.94
C VAL A 314 22.97 19.23 17.74
N GLU A 315 23.69 20.36 17.74
CA GLU A 315 24.61 20.64 18.82
C GLU A 315 23.79 20.95 20.08
N LEU A 316 23.84 19.96 20.97
CA LEU A 316 23.59 20.01 22.40
C LEU A 316 23.91 21.39 22.99
N ARG A 317 22.86 22.15 23.35
CA ARG A 317 22.96 23.17 24.40
C ARG A 317 22.67 22.49 25.73
N GLU A 318 23.68 21.88 26.32
CA GLU A 318 23.74 21.70 27.77
C GLU A 318 25.08 22.18 28.30
N ASN A 319 24.99 22.83 29.47
CA ASN A 319 26.01 23.43 30.33
C ASN A 319 26.40 24.87 29.94
N GLY A 320 26.13 25.89 30.73
CA GLY A 320 25.64 25.94 32.10
C GLY A 320 26.13 27.25 32.71
N THR A 321 25.25 27.92 33.46
CA THR A 321 25.65 28.88 34.49
C THR A 321 24.54 28.89 35.54
N ASP A 322 24.66 27.96 36.49
CA ASP A 322 24.35 28.28 37.87
C ASP A 322 25.43 29.26 38.33
N ASP A 323 25.04 30.49 38.69
CA ASP A 323 25.66 31.18 39.81
C ASP A 323 24.61 31.97 40.58
N GLN A 324 24.67 31.79 41.89
CA GLN A 324 23.78 32.33 42.89
C GLN A 324 24.12 33.80 43.14
N SER A 325 23.10 34.64 43.29
CA SER A 325 23.18 35.72 44.27
C SER A 325 21.80 36.07 44.79
N ALA A 326 21.70 36.00 46.11
CA ALA A 326 20.57 36.37 46.93
C ALA A 326 20.48 37.89 47.10
N ASP A 327 19.30 38.31 47.57
CA ASP A 327 19.01 39.52 48.35
C ASP A 327 19.15 40.90 47.69
N THR A 328 18.03 41.64 47.64
CA THR A 328 17.71 42.78 48.55
C THR A 328 16.78 43.79 47.85
N VAL A 329 15.56 44.00 48.41
CA VAL A 329 14.77 45.28 48.50
C VAL A 329 14.39 45.94 47.15
N GLU A 330 13.12 46.14 46.80
CA GLU A 330 12.08 46.98 47.43
C GLU A 330 10.71 46.63 46.83
#